data_AF-G1KHM9-F1
#
_entry.id   AF-G1KHM9-F1
#
_cell.length_a   1.000
_cell.length_b   1.000
_cell.length_c   1.000
_cell.angle_alpha   90.00
_cell.angle_beta   90.00
_cell.angle_gamma   90.00
#
_symmetry.space_group_name_H-M   'P 1'
#
loop_
_entity.id
_entity.type
_entity.pdbx_description
1 polymer ?
#
loop_
_entity_poly.entity_id
_entity_poly.type
_entity_poly.pdbx_seq_one_letter_code
_entity_poly.pdbx_strand_id
1 'polypeptide(L)'
;MVDSCSLLHQTYLQIHSRFPPSLHAPVISKSHQDEMARGFLVTLDSLLSLLVSFRPFVEVVLSKTPDLPPELYFPQCRLLLSVMDTLPCQPQDVQTIWNTGSQFPKEIPRMTLLSALFHSLQQCSGELSLPVLSPGMMETEQDKSTFYHYVCIHLCAFITTFSVSHFHLLECSLLETILGSNTITALLAMDAWCFLARFETADLCAHHTFIIAHLLKVCPAESYQATLLGVLLRRLLFLMTAEHQVKFADKFPPKDTENLQLWQHLSLQALTPLLRPQVAREIFVVGFTQCQEWLNSGRSLDEFPQVNIAFSALLSVCQTSGETLEPKQRLALLGTLGQFVAVLHATEVSSLSHLQHGCCLIFRLLQLFIQMLEPQLLIQILALQTSLIQLNPSDHILILIAILDFLSSVGKTFIVPDFQGQILPELCSLFATLLANNNWIIQQHAIEVFTQFAEETSHEDILPQCLKSEEIKSKVVIFLSKTVAIEEPAEAQAERMKKENALLSSSHLGETTEERQSDLILEPSPKRICYSPSEVQYTSAIDSAERTLEVLKQLLQKGPPPIWLAKKLDTLQVTLSNLRKTIS
;
A
#
# COMPACT_ATOMS: atom_id res chain seq x y z
N MET A 1 28.08 12.38 27.11
CA MET A 1 28.15 12.56 25.63
C MET A 1 26.82 12.21 25.00
N VAL A 2 26.30 11.00 25.19
CA VAL A 2 24.93 10.62 24.76
C VAL A 2 23.87 11.58 25.34
N ASP A 3 23.96 11.92 26.63
CA ASP A 3 23.02 12.87 27.26
C ASP A 3 23.03 14.26 26.61
N SER A 4 24.20 14.74 26.18
CA SER A 4 24.34 16.03 25.49
C SER A 4 23.74 15.99 24.08
N CYS A 5 23.92 14.87 23.36
CA CYS A 5 23.26 14.66 22.06
C CYS A 5 21.74 14.51 22.20
N SER A 6 21.26 13.87 23.28
CA SER A 6 19.83 13.79 23.60
C SER A 6 19.23 15.18 23.80
N LEU A 7 19.89 16.04 24.58
CA LEU A 7 19.42 17.41 24.81
C LEU A 7 19.42 18.23 23.51
N LEU A 8 20.47 18.09 22.69
CA LEU A 8 20.57 18.78 21.41
C LEU A 8 19.49 18.33 20.43
N HIS A 9 19.27 17.01 20.32
CA HIS A 9 18.20 16.43 19.52
C HIS A 9 16.83 16.94 19.98
N GLN A 10 16.52 16.86 21.28
CA GLN A 10 15.26 17.37 21.82
C GLN A 10 15.08 18.87 21.56
N THR A 11 16.15 19.67 21.67
CA THR A 11 16.11 21.11 21.39
C THR A 11 15.81 21.37 19.92
N TYR A 12 16.44 20.64 18.99
CA TYR A 12 16.16 20.72 17.56
C TYR A 12 14.68 20.44 17.29
N LEU A 13 14.14 19.34 17.85
CA LEU A 13 12.73 18.97 17.65
C LEU A 13 11.76 20.02 18.23
N GLN A 14 12.04 20.53 19.43
CA GLN A 14 11.21 21.55 20.09
C GLN A 14 11.20 22.88 19.35
N ILE A 15 12.28 23.22 18.66
CA ILE A 15 12.30 24.40 17.77
C ILE A 15 11.36 24.16 16.59
N HIS A 16 11.54 23.05 15.86
CA HIS A 16 10.76 22.76 14.66
C HIS A 16 9.27 22.52 14.94
N SER A 17 8.89 22.08 16.14
CA SER A 17 7.48 21.89 16.53
C SER A 17 6.68 23.20 16.52
N ARG A 18 7.36 24.34 16.65
CA ARG A 18 6.77 25.68 16.69
C ARG A 18 6.59 26.32 15.31
N PHE A 19 6.95 25.62 14.23
CA PHE A 19 6.82 26.14 12.87
C PHE A 19 5.83 25.31 12.05
N PRO A 20 5.06 25.95 11.15
CA PRO A 20 4.20 25.22 10.23
C PRO A 20 5.04 24.27 9.35
N PRO A 21 4.47 23.14 8.89
CA PRO A 21 3.08 22.70 9.06
C PRO A 21 2.78 21.90 10.35
N SER A 22 3.59 21.99 11.41
CA SER A 22 3.29 21.31 12.68
C SER A 22 1.90 21.70 13.22
N LEU A 23 1.09 20.71 13.62
CA LEU A 23 -0.21 20.94 14.29
C LEU A 23 -0.08 21.68 15.64
N HIS A 24 1.13 21.71 16.20
CA HIS A 24 1.43 22.34 17.50
C HIS A 24 2.08 23.72 17.34
N ALA A 25 2.22 24.21 16.10
CA ALA A 25 2.75 25.54 15.84
C ALA A 25 1.73 26.62 16.26
N PRO A 26 2.17 27.67 16.97
CA PRO A 26 1.31 28.81 17.24
C PRO A 26 0.98 29.57 15.95
N VAL A 27 -0.15 30.28 15.94
CA VAL A 27 -0.53 31.17 14.84
C VAL A 27 0.41 32.37 14.83
N ILE A 28 1.38 32.35 13.90
CA ILE A 28 2.36 33.43 13.68
C ILE A 28 2.06 34.08 12.33
N SER A 29 2.26 35.40 12.19
CA SER A 29 2.11 36.06 10.89
C SER A 29 3.12 35.53 9.86
N LYS A 30 2.70 35.42 8.60
CA LYS A 30 3.51 34.90 7.49
C LYS A 30 4.88 35.60 7.36
N SER A 31 4.92 36.92 7.57
CA SER A 31 6.15 37.71 7.56
C SER A 31 7.22 37.24 8.56
N HIS A 32 6.82 36.93 9.79
CA HIS A 32 7.74 36.46 10.82
C HIS A 32 8.15 34.99 10.57
N GLN A 33 7.23 34.17 10.03
CA GLN A 33 7.55 32.80 9.64
C GLN A 33 8.65 32.76 8.57
N ASP A 34 8.53 33.60 7.53
CA ASP A 34 9.51 33.65 6.45
C ASP A 34 10.88 34.17 6.92
N GLU A 35 10.90 35.12 7.85
CA GLU A 35 12.14 35.64 8.43
C GLU A 35 12.85 34.58 9.28
N MET A 36 12.11 33.89 10.15
CA MET A 36 12.68 32.82 10.98
C MET A 36 13.11 31.62 10.15
N ALA A 37 12.38 31.28 9.09
CA ALA A 37 12.75 30.21 8.16
C ALA A 37 14.05 30.53 7.43
N ARG A 38 14.20 31.76 6.88
CA ARG A 38 15.39 32.15 6.10
C ARG A 38 16.64 32.37 6.94
N GLY A 39 16.50 32.79 8.20
CA GLY A 39 17.64 33.02 9.10
C GLY A 39 17.97 31.82 9.98
N PHE A 40 17.05 31.50 10.90
CA PHE A 40 17.32 30.61 12.01
C PHE A 40 17.31 29.13 11.61
N LEU A 41 16.31 28.70 10.84
CA LEU A 41 16.21 27.29 10.43
C LEU A 41 17.35 26.88 9.49
N VAL A 42 17.74 27.73 8.54
CA VAL A 42 18.91 27.49 7.67
C VAL A 42 20.19 27.30 8.48
N THR A 43 20.37 28.09 9.54
CA THR A 43 21.55 27.97 10.42
C THR A 43 21.51 26.67 11.22
N LEU A 44 20.33 26.28 11.70
CA LEU A 44 20.13 25.03 12.43
C LEU A 44 20.36 23.80 11.53
N ASP A 45 19.92 23.85 10.27
CA ASP A 45 20.17 22.80 9.29
C ASP A 45 21.65 22.73 8.89
N SER A 46 22.37 23.85 8.91
CA SER A 46 23.82 23.86 8.70
C SER A 46 24.56 23.11 9.81
N LEU A 47 24.08 23.19 11.07
CA LEU A 47 24.63 22.42 12.20
C LEU A 47 24.45 20.91 12.00
N LEU A 48 23.36 20.47 11.35
CA LEU A 48 23.09 19.06 11.09
C LEU A 48 24.23 18.41 10.30
N SER A 49 24.80 19.11 9.31
CA SER A 49 25.92 18.61 8.50
C SER A 49 27.13 18.16 9.31
N LEU A 50 27.36 18.78 10.49
CA LEU A 50 28.42 18.42 11.42
C LEU A 50 28.03 17.25 12.33
N LEU A 51 26.75 17.17 12.71
CA LEU A 51 26.22 16.17 13.63
C LEU A 51 25.99 14.81 12.98
N VAL A 52 25.69 14.76 11.68
CA VAL A 52 25.42 13.52 10.95
C VAL A 52 26.58 12.52 11.01
N SER A 53 27.82 13.02 11.10
CA SER A 53 29.03 12.19 11.27
C SER A 53 29.26 11.70 12.70
N PHE A 54 28.51 12.20 13.70
CA PHE A 54 28.75 11.91 15.10
C PHE A 54 27.89 10.73 15.59
N ARG A 55 28.52 9.57 15.82
CA ARG A 55 27.82 8.31 16.19
C ARG A 55 26.83 8.43 17.36
N PRO A 56 27.14 9.09 18.49
CA PRO A 56 26.18 9.26 19.58
C PRO A 56 24.90 10.03 19.17
N PHE A 57 25.01 10.95 18.21
CA PHE A 57 23.84 11.63 17.66
C PHE A 57 22.99 10.67 16.82
N VAL A 58 23.62 9.85 15.98
CA VAL A 58 22.93 8.80 15.20
C VAL A 58 22.18 7.82 16.10
N GLU A 59 22.81 7.40 17.19
CA GLU A 59 22.21 6.48 18.17
C GLU A 59 20.98 7.06 18.87
N VAL A 60 21.00 8.36 19.17
CA VAL A 60 19.84 9.08 19.74
C VAL A 60 18.72 9.22 18.71
N VAL A 61 19.04 9.67 17.49
CA VAL A 61 18.04 9.93 16.43
C VAL A 61 17.35 8.66 15.94
N LEU A 62 18.10 7.55 15.83
CA LEU A 62 17.61 6.26 15.34
C LEU A 62 17.22 5.29 16.47
N SER A 63 17.02 5.77 17.69
CA SER A 63 16.56 4.96 18.83
C SER A 63 15.32 4.12 18.47
N LYS A 64 15.30 2.84 18.86
CA LYS A 64 14.13 1.95 18.67
C LYS A 64 12.96 2.24 19.61
N THR A 65 13.18 2.98 20.69
CA THR A 65 12.16 3.38 21.67
C THR A 65 12.21 4.90 21.84
N PRO A 66 11.82 5.67 20.81
CA PRO A 66 11.74 7.11 20.96
C PRO A 66 10.48 7.41 21.80
N ASP A 67 10.64 7.59 23.11
CA ASP A 67 9.59 8.13 24.00
C ASP A 67 9.37 9.63 23.69
N LEU A 68 8.98 9.93 22.46
CA LEU A 68 8.72 11.28 21.99
C LEU A 68 7.26 11.65 22.26
N PRO A 69 6.97 12.84 22.81
CA PRO A 69 5.61 13.32 22.91
C PRO A 69 5.05 13.66 21.52
N PRO A 70 3.71 13.65 21.32
CA PRO A 70 3.08 13.84 20.01
C PRO A 70 3.48 15.11 19.26
N GLU A 71 3.79 16.18 20.00
CA GLU A 71 4.28 17.45 19.45
C GLU A 71 5.63 17.34 18.73
N LEU A 72 6.39 16.27 18.96
CA LEU A 72 7.72 16.06 18.38
C LEU A 72 7.76 15.03 17.24
N TYR A 73 6.64 14.38 16.90
CA TYR A 73 6.58 13.42 15.80
C TYR A 73 6.86 14.06 14.43
N PHE A 74 6.18 15.16 14.11
CA PHE A 74 6.43 15.89 12.86
C PHE A 74 7.87 16.43 12.77
N PRO A 75 8.41 17.12 13.79
CA PRO A 75 9.81 17.54 13.81
C PRO A 75 10.81 16.40 13.62
N GLN A 76 10.53 15.22 14.19
CA GLN A 76 11.38 14.05 14.04
C GLN A 76 11.39 13.58 12.59
N CYS A 77 10.22 13.50 11.96
CA CYS A 77 10.11 13.15 10.54
C CYS A 77 10.89 14.15 9.68
N ARG A 78 10.73 15.45 9.94
CA ARG A 78 11.47 16.51 9.23
C ARG A 78 12.98 16.41 9.41
N LEU A 79 13.46 16.13 10.64
CA LEU A 79 14.88 15.92 10.91
C LEU A 79 15.42 14.75 10.07
N LEU A 80 14.70 13.63 9.99
CA LEU A 80 15.12 12.48 9.20
C LEU A 80 15.21 12.80 7.70
N LEU A 81 14.29 13.62 7.17
CA LEU A 81 14.38 14.13 5.80
C LEU A 81 15.61 15.02 5.60
N SER A 82 15.88 15.96 6.51
CA SER A 82 17.08 16.79 6.45
C SER A 82 18.37 15.95 6.55
N VAL A 83 18.35 14.85 7.30
CA VAL A 83 19.46 13.88 7.31
C VAL A 83 19.59 13.20 5.95
N MET A 84 18.49 12.75 5.34
CA MET A 84 18.50 12.16 3.99
C MET A 84 19.06 13.09 2.92
N ASP A 85 18.82 14.41 3.03
CA ASP A 85 19.37 15.40 2.10
C ASP A 85 20.87 15.63 2.28
N THR A 86 21.36 15.51 3.53
CA THR A 86 22.76 15.82 3.87
C THR A 86 23.68 14.60 3.82
N LEU A 87 23.14 13.40 4.02
CA LEU A 87 23.88 12.15 4.09
C LEU A 87 24.64 11.78 2.79
N PRO A 88 24.13 12.04 1.57
CA PRO A 88 24.84 11.72 0.33
C PRO A 88 26.20 12.44 0.21
N CYS A 89 26.34 13.60 0.83
CA CYS A 89 27.58 14.39 0.85
C CYS A 89 28.60 13.87 1.89
N GLN A 90 28.25 12.89 2.71
CA GLN A 90 29.10 12.36 3.78
C GLN A 90 29.93 11.14 3.31
N PRO A 91 31.05 10.82 3.99
CA PRO A 91 31.83 9.62 3.69
C PRO A 91 31.03 8.32 3.81
N GLN A 92 31.42 7.29 3.05
CA GLN A 92 30.71 6.00 2.99
C GLN A 92 30.55 5.33 4.37
N ASP A 93 31.53 5.45 5.25
CA ASP A 93 31.45 4.91 6.62
C ASP A 93 30.31 5.55 7.42
N VAL A 94 30.09 6.86 7.25
CA VAL A 94 28.99 7.59 7.89
C VAL A 94 27.66 7.14 7.31
N GLN A 95 27.55 7.03 5.98
CA GLN A 95 26.34 6.52 5.32
C GLN A 95 25.98 5.11 5.79
N THR A 96 27.00 4.25 5.92
CA THR A 96 26.84 2.86 6.39
C THR A 96 26.26 2.81 7.81
N ILE A 97 26.70 3.71 8.70
CA ILE A 97 26.15 3.82 10.05
C ILE A 97 24.66 4.15 9.97
N TRP A 98 24.23 5.15 9.21
CA TRP A 98 22.80 5.50 9.12
C TRP A 98 21.93 4.39 8.48
N ASN A 99 22.46 3.66 7.50
CA ASN A 99 21.67 2.72 6.71
C ASN A 99 21.54 1.32 7.32
N THR A 100 22.49 0.86 8.15
CA THR A 100 22.56 -0.56 8.54
C THR A 100 21.92 -0.94 9.88
N GLY A 101 21.44 0.03 10.68
CA GLY A 101 20.84 -0.27 11.98
C GLY A 101 21.78 -1.00 12.95
N SER A 102 21.26 -1.57 14.04
CA SER A 102 22.07 -2.42 14.94
C SER A 102 22.37 -3.75 14.29
N GLN A 103 23.66 -4.08 14.15
CA GLN A 103 24.07 -5.37 13.57
C GLN A 103 24.40 -6.40 14.66
N PHE A 104 24.76 -5.94 15.86
CA PHE A 104 25.18 -6.81 16.95
C PHE A 104 24.31 -6.62 18.21
N PRO A 105 24.00 -7.69 18.96
CA PRO A 105 23.20 -7.59 20.19
C PRO A 105 23.80 -6.71 21.30
N LYS A 106 25.12 -6.44 21.23
CA LYS A 106 25.85 -5.60 22.20
C LYS A 106 25.80 -4.11 21.87
N GLU A 107 25.33 -3.73 20.68
CA GLU A 107 25.19 -2.33 20.29
C GLU A 107 23.93 -1.70 20.89
N ILE A 108 23.94 -0.37 21.00
CA ILE A 108 22.74 0.38 21.34
C ILE A 108 21.68 0.08 20.25
N PRO A 109 20.46 -0.35 20.63
CA PRO A 109 19.41 -0.69 19.69
C PRO A 109 19.00 0.51 18.83
N ARG A 110 19.22 0.40 17.52
CA ARG A 110 18.94 1.45 16.54
C ARG A 110 18.26 0.90 15.29
N MET A 111 17.35 1.68 14.76
CA MET A 111 16.67 1.43 13.48
C MET A 111 17.60 1.80 12.31
N THR A 112 17.22 1.42 11.09
CA THR A 112 17.79 2.04 9.89
C THR A 112 17.15 3.42 9.67
N LEU A 113 17.79 4.30 8.93
CA LEU A 113 17.23 5.60 8.56
C LEU A 113 15.87 5.47 7.85
N LEU A 114 15.72 4.50 6.94
CA LEU A 114 14.46 4.24 6.24
C LEU A 114 13.36 3.79 7.20
N SER A 115 13.64 2.80 8.06
CA SER A 115 12.67 2.31 9.04
C SER A 115 12.26 3.41 10.02
N ALA A 116 13.21 4.26 10.44
CA ALA A 116 12.91 5.41 11.30
C ALA A 116 12.00 6.44 10.59
N LEU A 117 12.21 6.70 9.30
CA LEU A 117 11.36 7.60 8.53
C LEU A 117 9.93 7.07 8.45
N PHE A 118 9.75 5.80 8.05
CA PHE A 118 8.41 5.20 7.95
C PHE A 118 7.70 5.20 9.31
N HIS A 119 8.41 4.83 10.38
CA HIS A 119 7.87 4.87 11.73
C HIS A 119 7.47 6.29 12.15
N SER A 120 8.30 7.29 11.87
CA SER A 120 7.99 8.68 12.21
C SER A 120 6.79 9.20 11.40
N LEU A 121 6.69 8.84 10.11
CA LEU A 121 5.61 9.28 9.24
C LEU A 121 4.25 8.71 9.66
N GLN A 122 4.22 7.46 10.13
CA GLN A 122 3.01 6.83 10.67
C GLN A 122 2.38 7.67 11.79
N GLN A 123 3.20 8.40 12.56
CA GLN A 123 2.74 9.23 13.67
C GLN A 123 2.31 10.65 13.25
N CYS A 124 2.43 11.00 11.96
CA CYS A 124 2.16 12.33 11.43
C CYS A 124 0.90 12.41 10.56
N SER A 125 -0.08 11.52 10.75
CA SER A 125 -1.23 11.35 9.84
C SER A 125 -1.99 12.66 9.54
N GLY A 126 -2.14 13.53 10.54
CA GLY A 126 -2.87 14.79 10.43
C GLY A 126 -2.08 15.87 9.71
N GLU A 127 -0.75 15.81 9.76
CA GLU A 127 0.15 16.73 9.08
C GLU A 127 0.34 16.41 7.59
N LEU A 128 0.08 15.15 7.16
CA LEU A 128 0.37 14.69 5.79
C LEU A 128 -0.30 15.50 4.69
N SER A 129 -1.51 16.00 4.94
CA SER A 129 -2.30 16.79 3.98
C SER A 129 -1.98 18.29 4.05
N LEU A 130 -1.24 18.74 5.07
CA LEU A 130 -0.92 20.15 5.24
C LEU A 130 0.13 20.61 4.22
N PRO A 131 0.03 21.86 3.74
CA PRO A 131 0.96 22.40 2.75
C PRO A 131 2.34 22.66 3.37
N VAL A 132 3.39 22.30 2.64
CA VAL A 132 4.78 22.61 2.97
C VAL A 132 5.29 23.71 2.05
N LEU A 133 6.01 24.68 2.60
CA LEU A 133 6.72 25.70 1.83
C LEU A 133 8.07 25.14 1.35
N SER A 134 8.21 24.92 0.05
CA SER A 134 9.47 24.54 -0.57
C SER A 134 10.41 25.76 -0.64
N PRO A 135 11.68 25.66 -0.19
CA PRO A 135 12.61 26.79 -0.23
C PRO A 135 12.92 27.20 -1.68
N GLY A 136 12.63 28.47 -2.05
CA GLY A 136 13.19 29.11 -3.25
C GLY A 136 12.29 29.25 -4.48
N MET A 137 11.01 28.87 -4.43
CA MET A 137 10.06 29.15 -5.53
C MET A 137 9.26 30.43 -5.24
N MET A 138 9.13 31.30 -6.25
CA MET A 138 8.27 32.48 -6.20
C MET A 138 6.82 32.01 -6.02
N GLU A 139 6.14 32.51 -5.00
CA GLU A 139 4.80 32.04 -4.62
C GLU A 139 3.80 32.14 -5.78
N THR A 140 3.47 31.00 -6.38
CA THR A 140 2.17 30.82 -7.01
C THR A 140 1.37 29.82 -6.19
N GLU A 141 0.05 30.00 -6.09
CA GLU A 141 -0.84 29.11 -5.34
C GLU A 141 -0.81 27.65 -5.85
N GLN A 142 -0.20 27.41 -7.02
CA GLN A 142 0.02 26.10 -7.64
C GLN A 142 1.24 25.33 -7.08
N ASP A 143 2.10 25.94 -6.26
CA ASP A 143 3.35 25.32 -5.76
C ASP A 143 3.27 24.77 -4.32
N LYS A 144 2.07 24.74 -3.70
CA LYS A 144 1.89 24.20 -2.34
C LYS A 144 1.78 22.66 -2.38
N SER A 145 2.92 21.96 -2.29
CA SER A 145 2.94 20.50 -2.12
C SER A 145 2.51 20.09 -0.71
N THR A 146 1.77 18.99 -0.56
CA THR A 146 1.45 18.41 0.76
C THR A 146 2.69 17.84 1.44
N PHE A 147 2.65 17.67 2.76
CA PHE A 147 3.74 17.04 3.49
C PHE A 147 4.01 15.60 3.03
N TYR A 148 2.97 14.83 2.67
CA TYR A 148 3.15 13.52 2.05
C TYR A 148 3.98 13.61 0.76
N HIS A 149 3.64 14.55 -0.13
CA HIS A 149 4.36 14.72 -1.39
C HIS A 149 5.81 15.17 -1.15
N TYR A 150 6.02 16.07 -0.20
CA TYR A 150 7.35 16.49 0.24
C TYR A 150 8.19 15.29 0.71
N VAL A 151 7.68 14.46 1.63
CA VAL A 151 8.36 13.24 2.09
C VAL A 151 8.70 12.32 0.91
N CYS A 152 7.76 12.12 -0.02
CA CYS A 152 7.94 11.26 -1.18
C CYS A 152 9.08 11.76 -2.10
N ILE A 153 9.14 13.06 -2.39
CA ILE A 153 10.23 13.67 -3.19
C ILE A 153 11.58 13.42 -2.53
N HIS A 154 11.72 13.75 -1.26
CA HIS A 154 12.99 13.64 -0.54
C HIS A 154 13.43 12.17 -0.38
N LEU A 155 12.50 11.26 -0.10
CA LEU A 155 12.77 9.83 -0.07
C LEU A 155 13.25 9.32 -1.44
N CYS A 156 12.55 9.68 -2.53
CA CYS A 156 12.94 9.29 -3.88
C CYS A 156 14.31 9.85 -4.26
N ALA A 157 14.58 11.11 -3.95
CA ALA A 157 15.89 11.73 -4.16
C ALA A 157 17.00 10.98 -3.40
N PHE A 158 16.77 10.66 -2.13
CA PHE A 158 17.71 9.90 -1.32
C PHE A 158 17.97 8.50 -1.89
N ILE A 159 16.94 7.80 -2.38
CA ILE A 159 17.06 6.49 -3.04
C ILE A 159 18.08 6.52 -4.18
N THR A 160 18.11 7.60 -4.98
CA THR A 160 19.07 7.72 -6.10
C THR A 160 20.54 7.77 -5.67
N THR A 161 20.80 7.97 -4.38
CA THR A 161 22.15 8.11 -3.82
C THR A 161 22.68 6.81 -3.21
N PHE A 162 21.85 5.75 -3.15
CA PHE A 162 22.27 4.47 -2.57
C PHE A 162 23.38 3.81 -3.39
N SER A 163 24.45 3.40 -2.71
CA SER A 163 25.47 2.53 -3.29
C SER A 163 24.95 1.11 -3.47
N VAL A 164 25.50 0.38 -4.44
CA VAL A 164 25.19 -1.05 -4.71
C VAL A 164 25.25 -1.93 -3.45
N SER A 165 26.20 -1.69 -2.53
CA SER A 165 26.34 -2.48 -1.30
C SER A 165 25.17 -2.34 -0.33
N HIS A 166 24.43 -1.22 -0.38
CA HIS A 166 23.32 -0.91 0.52
C HIS A 166 21.96 -1.11 -0.15
N PHE A 167 21.91 -1.45 -1.44
CA PHE A 167 20.67 -1.55 -2.20
C PHE A 167 19.70 -2.58 -1.63
N HIS A 168 20.21 -3.74 -1.18
CA HIS A 168 19.39 -4.76 -0.54
C HIS A 168 18.66 -4.27 0.72
N LEU A 169 19.24 -3.32 1.46
CA LEU A 169 18.61 -2.74 2.65
C LEU A 169 17.41 -1.88 2.28
N LEU A 170 17.48 -1.19 1.14
CA LEU A 170 16.34 -0.44 0.59
C LEU A 170 15.22 -1.40 0.22
N GLU A 171 15.51 -2.46 -0.54
CA GLU A 171 14.51 -3.46 -0.95
C GLU A 171 13.83 -4.12 0.26
N CYS A 172 14.61 -4.53 1.26
CA CYS A 172 14.07 -5.08 2.51
C CYS A 172 13.19 -4.06 3.24
N SER A 173 13.66 -2.81 3.39
CA SER A 173 12.90 -1.78 4.12
C SER A 173 11.58 -1.44 3.43
N LEU A 174 11.57 -1.36 2.09
CA LEU A 174 10.34 -1.13 1.33
C LEU A 174 9.38 -2.32 1.47
N LEU A 175 9.88 -3.56 1.36
CA LEU A 175 9.03 -4.74 1.49
C LEU A 175 8.46 -4.91 2.89
N GLU A 176 9.27 -4.74 3.94
CA GLU A 176 8.83 -4.76 5.33
C GLU A 176 7.74 -3.72 5.58
N THR A 177 7.89 -2.52 5.03
CA THR A 177 6.90 -1.44 5.18
C THR A 177 5.60 -1.76 4.46
N ILE A 178 5.66 -2.35 3.26
CA ILE A 178 4.46 -2.78 2.51
C ILE A 178 3.74 -3.92 3.21
N LEU A 179 4.47 -4.84 3.84
CA LEU A 179 3.88 -5.95 4.60
C LEU A 179 3.43 -5.57 6.01
N GLY A 180 3.73 -4.34 6.44
CA GLY A 180 3.33 -3.77 7.73
C GLY A 180 1.84 -3.47 7.81
N SER A 181 1.38 -3.06 9.01
CA SER A 181 -0.03 -2.79 9.29
C SER A 181 -0.51 -1.38 8.90
N ASN A 182 0.41 -0.47 8.55
CA ASN A 182 0.05 0.93 8.27
C ASN A 182 -0.06 1.22 6.77
N THR A 183 -1.29 1.43 6.31
CA THR A 183 -1.62 1.71 4.90
C THR A 183 -0.89 2.92 4.32
N ILE A 184 -0.71 4.00 5.09
CA ILE A 184 -0.08 5.23 4.60
C ILE A 184 1.39 4.99 4.27
N THR A 185 2.12 4.36 5.19
CA THR A 185 3.53 4.02 4.97
C THR A 185 3.71 2.98 3.86
N ALA A 186 2.78 2.02 3.75
CA ALA A 186 2.77 1.06 2.64
C ALA A 186 2.55 1.76 1.29
N LEU A 187 1.66 2.75 1.21
CA LEU A 187 1.46 3.58 0.01
C LEU A 187 2.73 4.37 -0.35
N LEU A 188 3.37 5.00 0.62
CA LEU A 188 4.63 5.71 0.38
C LEU A 188 5.73 4.75 -0.09
N ALA A 189 5.85 3.58 0.52
CA ALA A 189 6.81 2.57 0.09
C ALA A 189 6.54 2.07 -1.32
N MET A 190 5.26 1.86 -1.69
CA MET A 190 4.87 1.54 -3.07
C MET A 190 5.19 2.66 -4.06
N ASP A 191 4.98 3.93 -3.67
CA ASP A 191 5.32 5.09 -4.50
C ASP A 191 6.84 5.18 -4.74
N ALA A 192 7.64 5.03 -3.69
CA ALA A 192 9.09 5.01 -3.76
C ALA A 192 9.61 3.82 -4.59
N TRP A 193 8.99 2.64 -4.46
CA TRP A 193 9.35 1.47 -5.27
C TRP A 193 9.00 1.67 -6.75
N CYS A 194 7.85 2.28 -7.05
CA CYS A 194 7.50 2.62 -8.44
C CYS A 194 8.44 3.67 -9.03
N PHE A 195 8.90 4.64 -8.23
CA PHE A 195 9.96 5.57 -8.64
C PHE A 195 11.25 4.81 -8.96
N LEU A 196 11.69 3.92 -8.07
CA LEU A 196 12.87 3.08 -8.26
C LEU A 196 12.78 2.27 -9.56
N ALA A 197 11.63 1.65 -9.83
CA ALA A 197 11.39 0.88 -11.05
C ALA A 197 11.44 1.74 -12.34
N ARG A 198 11.17 3.05 -12.26
CA ARG A 198 11.29 3.99 -13.39
C ARG A 198 12.68 4.57 -13.54
N PHE A 199 13.36 4.79 -12.43
CA PHE A 199 14.68 5.41 -12.38
C PHE A 199 15.78 4.45 -12.82
N GLU A 200 15.65 3.18 -12.43
CA GLU A 200 16.61 2.12 -12.71
C GLU A 200 16.36 1.41 -14.06
N THR A 201 17.05 0.29 -14.27
CA THR A 201 16.93 -0.51 -15.50
C THR A 201 15.59 -1.24 -15.63
N ALA A 202 15.15 -1.45 -16.88
CA ALA A 202 13.99 -2.27 -17.19
C ALA A 202 14.10 -3.72 -16.68
N ASP A 203 15.32 -4.25 -16.59
CA ASP A 203 15.60 -5.59 -16.04
C ASP A 203 15.33 -5.65 -14.54
N LEU A 204 15.71 -4.60 -13.80
CA LEU A 204 15.42 -4.52 -12.37
C LEU A 204 13.93 -4.40 -12.10
N CYS A 205 13.22 -3.55 -12.85
CA CYS A 205 11.76 -3.48 -12.78
C CYS A 205 11.12 -4.86 -13.01
N ALA A 206 11.54 -5.57 -14.06
CA ALA A 206 11.04 -6.91 -14.33
C ALA A 206 11.35 -7.87 -13.17
N HIS A 207 12.59 -7.86 -12.65
CA HIS A 207 13.00 -8.68 -11.52
C HIS A 207 12.12 -8.46 -10.29
N HIS A 208 11.87 -7.20 -9.91
CA HIS A 208 10.96 -6.86 -8.82
C HIS A 208 9.55 -7.35 -9.07
N THR A 209 8.99 -7.12 -10.27
CA THR A 209 7.65 -7.64 -10.61
C THR A 209 7.58 -9.16 -10.46
N PHE A 210 8.61 -9.89 -10.90
CA PHE A 210 8.66 -11.34 -10.72
C PHE A 210 8.70 -11.74 -9.25
N ILE A 211 9.48 -11.06 -8.40
CA ILE A 211 9.53 -11.36 -6.96
C ILE A 211 8.15 -11.12 -6.32
N ILE A 212 7.54 -9.96 -6.56
CA ILE A 212 6.22 -9.64 -6.00
C ILE A 212 5.16 -10.65 -6.44
N ALA A 213 5.20 -11.09 -7.71
CA ALA A 213 4.31 -12.13 -8.21
C ALA A 213 4.50 -13.48 -7.49
N HIS A 214 5.73 -13.89 -7.18
CA HIS A 214 5.96 -15.11 -6.39
C HIS A 214 5.49 -14.95 -4.95
N LEU A 215 5.72 -13.78 -4.33
CA LEU A 215 5.25 -13.50 -2.98
C LEU A 215 3.73 -13.60 -2.89
N LEU A 216 3.01 -13.02 -3.86
CA LEU A 216 1.55 -13.12 -3.94
C LEU A 216 1.05 -14.55 -4.02
N LYS A 217 1.72 -15.44 -4.78
CA LYS A 217 1.35 -16.86 -4.85
C LYS A 217 1.57 -17.63 -3.54
N VAL A 218 2.42 -17.12 -2.65
CA VAL A 218 2.75 -17.74 -1.35
C VAL A 218 1.96 -17.09 -0.21
N CYS A 219 1.50 -15.86 -0.38
CA CYS A 219 0.67 -15.16 0.58
C CYS A 219 -0.72 -15.82 0.70
N PRO A 220 -1.31 -15.86 1.90
CA PRO A 220 -2.71 -16.26 2.06
C PRO A 220 -3.63 -15.34 1.25
N ALA A 221 -4.55 -15.94 0.48
CA ALA A 221 -5.36 -15.23 -0.51
C ALA A 221 -6.22 -14.08 0.06
N GLU A 222 -6.63 -14.19 1.33
CA GLU A 222 -7.50 -13.21 2.01
C GLU A 222 -6.73 -12.25 2.93
N SER A 223 -5.40 -12.22 2.84
CA SER A 223 -4.59 -11.32 3.68
C SER A 223 -4.59 -9.87 3.14
N TYR A 224 -4.62 -8.90 4.06
CA TYR A 224 -4.44 -7.48 3.71
C TYR A 224 -3.11 -7.25 2.97
N GLN A 225 -2.05 -7.97 3.34
CA GLN A 225 -0.76 -7.95 2.66
C GLN A 225 -0.87 -8.39 1.19
N ALA A 226 -1.65 -9.43 0.88
CA ALA A 226 -1.87 -9.84 -0.50
C ALA A 226 -2.55 -8.73 -1.33
N THR A 227 -3.47 -7.97 -0.74
CA THR A 227 -4.07 -6.81 -1.41
C THR A 227 -3.04 -5.74 -1.73
N LEU A 228 -2.18 -5.36 -0.76
CA LEU A 228 -1.12 -4.37 -0.97
C LEU A 228 -0.08 -4.81 -2.01
N LEU A 229 0.38 -6.06 -1.93
CA LEU A 229 1.27 -6.64 -2.92
C LEU A 229 0.62 -6.69 -4.31
N GLY A 230 -0.69 -6.96 -4.39
CA GLY A 230 -1.46 -6.95 -5.62
C GLY A 230 -1.52 -5.55 -6.26
N VAL A 231 -1.69 -4.51 -5.45
CA VAL A 231 -1.63 -3.11 -5.89
C VAL A 231 -0.23 -2.75 -6.40
N LEU A 232 0.83 -3.12 -5.66
CA LEU A 232 2.21 -2.90 -6.12
C LEU A 232 2.47 -3.63 -7.43
N LEU A 233 2.10 -4.91 -7.53
CA LEU A 233 2.30 -5.72 -8.74
C LEU A 233 1.63 -5.07 -9.95
N ARG A 234 0.37 -4.64 -9.79
CA ARG A 234 -0.37 -3.93 -10.84
C ARG A 234 0.40 -2.70 -11.31
N ARG A 235 0.92 -1.89 -10.39
CA ARG A 235 1.68 -0.67 -10.71
C ARG A 235 3.00 -0.97 -11.40
N LEU A 236 3.74 -1.98 -10.94
CA LEU A 236 5.02 -2.38 -11.55
C LEU A 236 4.84 -2.97 -12.95
N LEU A 237 3.77 -3.75 -13.18
CA LEU A 237 3.48 -4.32 -14.49
C LEU A 237 3.27 -3.23 -15.56
N PHE A 238 2.67 -2.09 -15.20
CA PHE A 238 2.54 -0.92 -16.08
C PHE A 238 3.88 -0.29 -16.49
N LEU A 239 4.94 -0.50 -15.70
CA LEU A 239 6.27 0.05 -15.94
C LEU A 239 7.18 -0.92 -16.73
N MET A 240 6.76 -2.18 -16.87
CA MET A 240 7.52 -3.18 -17.61
C MET A 240 7.52 -2.91 -19.11
N THR A 241 8.62 -3.26 -19.78
CA THR A 241 8.71 -3.24 -21.24
C THR A 241 7.86 -4.34 -21.86
N ALA A 242 7.50 -4.18 -23.14
CA ALA A 242 6.71 -5.15 -23.89
C ALA A 242 7.34 -6.56 -23.88
N GLU A 243 8.66 -6.66 -24.04
CA GLU A 243 9.39 -7.93 -24.00
C GLU A 243 9.25 -8.61 -22.64
N HIS A 244 9.41 -7.85 -21.55
CA HIS A 244 9.29 -8.38 -20.20
C HIS A 244 7.85 -8.78 -19.85
N GLN A 245 6.84 -8.10 -20.39
CA GLN A 245 5.44 -8.49 -20.23
C GLN A 245 5.14 -9.84 -20.88
N VAL A 246 5.73 -10.13 -22.05
CA VAL A 246 5.61 -11.46 -22.69
C VAL A 246 6.27 -12.52 -21.81
N LYS A 247 7.51 -12.28 -21.34
CA LYS A 247 8.20 -13.20 -20.41
C LYS A 247 7.40 -13.41 -19.12
N PHE A 248 6.68 -12.39 -18.65
CA PHE A 248 5.81 -12.49 -17.48
C PHE A 248 4.63 -13.44 -17.73
N ALA A 249 3.93 -13.27 -18.85
CA ALA A 249 2.83 -14.15 -19.24
C ALA A 249 3.30 -15.60 -19.50
N ASP A 250 4.50 -15.78 -20.07
CA ASP A 250 5.08 -17.11 -20.27
C ASP A 250 5.44 -17.80 -18.95
N LYS A 251 5.95 -17.04 -17.97
CA LYS A 251 6.33 -17.57 -16.66
C LYS A 251 5.13 -17.83 -15.74
N PHE A 252 4.06 -17.05 -15.90
CA PHE A 252 2.80 -17.21 -15.18
C PHE A 252 1.65 -17.38 -16.17
N PRO A 253 1.55 -18.53 -16.87
CA PRO A 253 0.55 -18.73 -17.91
C PRO A 253 -0.87 -18.48 -17.39
N PRO A 254 -1.66 -17.61 -18.02
CA PRO A 254 -3.02 -17.32 -17.58
C PRO A 254 -3.98 -18.49 -17.77
N LYS A 255 -3.62 -19.44 -18.66
CA LYS A 255 -4.30 -20.71 -18.85
C LYS A 255 -4.20 -21.69 -17.66
N ASP A 256 -3.29 -21.46 -16.73
CA ASP A 256 -3.12 -22.34 -15.56
C ASP A 256 -3.99 -21.82 -14.40
N THR A 257 -4.90 -22.65 -13.88
CA THR A 257 -5.85 -22.27 -12.82
C THR A 257 -5.16 -21.72 -11.57
N GLU A 258 -4.00 -22.28 -11.20
CA GLU A 258 -3.22 -21.80 -10.04
C GLU A 258 -2.70 -20.36 -10.19
N ASN A 259 -2.62 -19.83 -11.41
CA ASN A 259 -2.18 -18.47 -11.67
C ASN A 259 -3.34 -17.46 -11.63
N LEU A 260 -4.61 -17.89 -11.57
CA LEU A 260 -5.73 -16.96 -11.42
C LEU A 260 -5.61 -16.10 -10.16
N GLN A 261 -5.04 -16.65 -9.08
CA GLN A 261 -4.75 -15.90 -7.84
C GLN A 261 -3.82 -14.70 -8.05
N LEU A 262 -2.98 -14.74 -9.09
CA LEU A 262 -2.11 -13.65 -9.49
C LEU A 262 -2.86 -12.69 -10.42
N TRP A 263 -3.51 -13.25 -11.45
CA TRP A 263 -4.19 -12.50 -12.49
C TRP A 263 -5.40 -11.69 -11.99
N GLN A 264 -6.04 -12.10 -10.90
CA GLN A 264 -7.11 -11.33 -10.25
C GLN A 264 -6.67 -9.93 -9.78
N HIS A 265 -5.39 -9.73 -9.48
CA HIS A 265 -4.87 -8.44 -8.99
C HIS A 265 -4.44 -7.50 -10.12
N LEU A 266 -4.25 -8.02 -11.34
CA LEU A 266 -3.67 -7.29 -12.45
C LEU A 266 -4.72 -6.51 -13.25
N SER A 267 -4.30 -5.44 -13.91
CA SER A 267 -5.10 -4.76 -14.94
C SER A 267 -4.54 -5.10 -16.31
N LEU A 268 -5.37 -5.64 -17.20
CA LEU A 268 -4.92 -6.02 -18.55
C LEU A 268 -4.63 -4.79 -19.43
N GLN A 269 -5.03 -3.59 -19.00
CA GLN A 269 -4.62 -2.34 -19.65
C GLN A 269 -3.10 -2.11 -19.60
N ALA A 270 -2.41 -2.69 -18.61
CA ALA A 270 -0.95 -2.65 -18.52
C ALA A 270 -0.27 -3.41 -19.67
N LEU A 271 -0.92 -4.45 -20.18
CA LEU A 271 -0.36 -5.29 -21.24
C LEU A 271 -0.39 -4.59 -22.59
N THR A 272 0.60 -4.91 -23.42
CA THR A 272 0.62 -4.47 -24.81
C THR A 272 -0.64 -4.88 -25.59
N PRO A 273 -1.07 -4.09 -26.60
CA PRO A 273 -2.26 -4.41 -27.39
C PRO A 273 -2.23 -5.77 -28.09
N LEU A 274 -1.04 -6.32 -28.35
CA LEU A 274 -0.86 -7.65 -28.97
C LEU A 274 -1.09 -8.78 -27.96
N LEU A 275 -0.59 -8.63 -26.73
CA LEU A 275 -0.69 -9.66 -25.69
C LEU A 275 -2.05 -9.67 -24.98
N ARG A 276 -2.65 -8.48 -24.83
CA ARG A 276 -3.88 -8.26 -24.06
C ARG A 276 -5.05 -9.18 -24.47
N PRO A 277 -5.43 -9.30 -25.76
CA PRO A 277 -6.58 -10.13 -26.14
C PRO A 277 -6.36 -11.62 -25.87
N GLN A 278 -5.12 -12.11 -26.07
CA GLN A 278 -4.77 -13.49 -25.78
C GLN A 278 -4.92 -13.78 -24.28
N VAL A 279 -4.29 -12.97 -23.43
CA VAL A 279 -4.35 -13.14 -21.97
C VAL A 279 -5.78 -13.02 -21.46
N ALA A 280 -6.55 -12.04 -21.94
CA ALA A 280 -7.96 -11.86 -21.58
C ALA A 280 -8.79 -13.12 -21.91
N ARG A 281 -8.59 -13.70 -23.10
CA ARG A 281 -9.28 -14.91 -23.52
C ARG A 281 -8.90 -16.12 -22.68
N GLU A 282 -7.61 -16.30 -22.37
CA GLU A 282 -7.13 -17.41 -21.54
C GLU A 282 -7.70 -17.33 -20.12
N ILE A 283 -7.62 -16.16 -19.46
CA ILE A 283 -8.21 -15.95 -18.12
C ILE A 283 -9.72 -16.19 -18.17
N PHE A 284 -10.41 -15.66 -19.18
CA PHE A 284 -11.85 -15.84 -19.33
C PHE A 284 -12.21 -17.33 -19.40
N VAL A 285 -11.54 -18.10 -20.25
CA VAL A 285 -11.83 -19.53 -20.41
C VAL A 285 -11.65 -20.28 -19.10
N VAL A 286 -10.51 -20.11 -18.43
CA VAL A 286 -10.21 -20.84 -17.19
C VAL A 286 -11.17 -20.44 -16.06
N GLY A 287 -11.34 -19.13 -15.84
CA GLY A 287 -12.24 -18.63 -14.79
C GLY A 287 -13.70 -19.03 -15.04
N PHE A 288 -14.15 -18.95 -16.29
CA PHE A 288 -15.51 -19.35 -16.66
C PHE A 288 -15.73 -20.86 -16.48
N THR A 289 -14.78 -21.70 -16.91
CA THR A 289 -14.87 -23.15 -16.71
C THR A 289 -14.95 -23.49 -15.23
N GLN A 290 -14.14 -22.85 -14.38
CA GLN A 290 -14.19 -23.07 -12.93
C GLN A 290 -15.55 -22.71 -12.31
N CYS A 291 -16.15 -21.58 -12.73
CA CYS A 291 -17.51 -21.23 -12.32
C CYS A 291 -18.55 -22.27 -12.76
N GLN A 292 -18.45 -22.79 -13.99
CA GLN A 292 -19.36 -23.81 -14.50
C GLN A 292 -19.20 -25.15 -13.81
N GLU A 293 -17.97 -25.58 -13.53
CA GLU A 293 -17.68 -26.81 -12.80
C GLU A 293 -18.33 -26.79 -11.42
N TRP A 294 -18.21 -25.68 -10.68
CA TRP A 294 -18.86 -25.56 -9.38
C TRP A 294 -20.38 -25.65 -9.48
N LEU A 295 -21.01 -24.97 -10.44
CA LEU A 295 -22.47 -25.01 -10.64
C LEU A 295 -23.00 -26.41 -11.00
N ASN A 296 -22.21 -27.18 -11.76
CA ASN A 296 -22.52 -28.53 -12.22
C ASN A 296 -22.12 -29.62 -11.20
N SER A 297 -21.30 -29.27 -10.21
CA SER A 297 -20.89 -30.17 -9.12
C SER A 297 -21.98 -30.27 -8.04
N GLY A 298 -21.68 -30.98 -6.95
CA GLY A 298 -22.49 -30.97 -5.73
C GLY A 298 -22.53 -29.62 -4.99
N ARG A 299 -21.91 -28.56 -5.54
CA ARG A 299 -21.87 -27.19 -5.00
C ARG A 299 -21.30 -27.15 -3.59
N SER A 300 -20.13 -27.77 -3.42
CA SER A 300 -19.42 -27.74 -2.15
C SER A 300 -19.07 -26.30 -1.76
N LEU A 301 -19.43 -25.88 -0.56
CA LEU A 301 -19.08 -24.56 -0.03
C LEU A 301 -17.56 -24.43 0.20
N ASP A 302 -16.88 -25.54 0.48
CA ASP A 302 -15.43 -25.57 0.71
C ASP A 302 -14.62 -25.18 -0.55
N GLU A 303 -15.19 -25.38 -1.74
CA GLU A 303 -14.56 -25.05 -3.03
C GLU A 303 -14.84 -23.61 -3.46
N PHE A 304 -15.81 -22.94 -2.82
CA PHE A 304 -16.26 -21.60 -3.19
C PHE A 304 -15.17 -20.51 -3.14
N PRO A 305 -14.17 -20.52 -2.23
CA PRO A 305 -13.06 -19.58 -2.28
C PRO A 305 -12.30 -19.60 -3.62
N GLN A 306 -12.21 -20.76 -4.28
CA GLN A 306 -11.59 -20.82 -5.60
C GLN A 306 -12.48 -20.19 -6.68
N VAL A 307 -13.80 -20.30 -6.53
CA VAL A 307 -14.78 -19.61 -7.38
C VAL A 307 -14.68 -18.09 -7.19
N ASN A 308 -14.42 -17.60 -5.98
CA ASN A 308 -14.17 -16.18 -5.74
C ASN A 308 -12.94 -15.67 -6.51
N ILE A 309 -11.84 -16.43 -6.51
CA ILE A 309 -10.66 -16.11 -7.31
C ILE A 309 -11.02 -16.05 -8.80
N ALA A 310 -11.81 -17.00 -9.29
CA ALA A 310 -12.29 -17.00 -10.66
C ALA A 310 -13.15 -15.77 -10.98
N PHE A 311 -14.12 -15.41 -10.12
CA PHE A 311 -14.92 -14.20 -10.28
C PHE A 311 -14.08 -12.93 -10.27
N SER A 312 -13.11 -12.84 -9.37
CA SER A 312 -12.20 -11.69 -9.27
C SER A 312 -11.34 -11.55 -10.53
N ALA A 313 -10.82 -12.65 -11.07
CA ALA A 313 -10.10 -12.68 -12.34
C ALA A 313 -11.00 -12.30 -13.53
N LEU A 314 -12.22 -12.85 -13.60
CA LEU A 314 -13.21 -12.48 -14.62
C LEU A 314 -13.61 -11.00 -14.53
N LEU A 315 -13.73 -10.46 -13.32
CA LEU A 315 -14.02 -9.05 -13.09
C LEU A 315 -12.90 -8.18 -13.64
N SER A 316 -11.64 -8.53 -13.37
CA SER A 316 -10.48 -7.84 -13.96
C SER A 316 -10.53 -7.85 -15.49
N VAL A 317 -10.81 -9.01 -16.11
CA VAL A 317 -10.94 -9.12 -17.57
C VAL A 317 -12.05 -8.22 -18.09
N CYS A 318 -13.24 -8.26 -17.48
CA CYS A 318 -14.39 -7.48 -17.94
C CYS A 318 -14.17 -5.97 -17.79
N GLN A 319 -13.54 -5.52 -16.69
CA GLN A 319 -13.27 -4.10 -16.45
C GLN A 319 -12.18 -3.54 -17.35
N THR A 320 -11.14 -4.33 -17.63
CA THR A 320 -9.90 -3.80 -18.24
C THR A 320 -9.72 -4.19 -19.71
N SER A 321 -10.43 -5.23 -20.15
CA SER A 321 -10.37 -5.77 -21.52
C SER A 321 -11.73 -6.33 -21.98
N GLY A 322 -12.85 -5.87 -21.42
CA GLY A 322 -14.19 -6.40 -21.73
C GLY A 322 -14.55 -6.34 -23.22
N GLU A 323 -14.03 -5.34 -23.93
CA GLU A 323 -14.20 -5.17 -25.38
C GLU A 323 -13.67 -6.36 -26.19
N THR A 324 -12.64 -7.06 -25.69
CA THR A 324 -12.03 -8.22 -26.36
C THR A 324 -12.87 -9.49 -26.28
N LEU A 325 -13.85 -9.54 -25.38
CA LEU A 325 -14.74 -10.69 -25.24
C LEU A 325 -15.82 -10.69 -26.34
N GLU A 326 -16.04 -11.86 -26.94
CA GLU A 326 -17.10 -12.03 -27.94
C GLU A 326 -18.48 -11.83 -27.31
N PRO A 327 -19.49 -11.33 -28.05
CA PRO A 327 -20.85 -11.17 -27.52
C PRO A 327 -21.44 -12.46 -26.93
N LYS A 328 -21.14 -13.62 -27.54
CA LYS A 328 -21.56 -14.93 -27.03
C LYS A 328 -20.95 -15.26 -25.68
N GLN A 329 -19.68 -14.90 -25.46
CA GLN A 329 -18.99 -15.11 -24.18
C GLN A 329 -19.60 -14.24 -23.08
N ARG A 330 -19.92 -12.98 -23.39
CA ARG A 330 -20.58 -12.08 -22.43
C ARG A 330 -21.97 -12.59 -22.02
N LEU A 331 -22.76 -13.07 -22.98
CA LEU A 331 -24.07 -13.68 -22.70
C LEU A 331 -23.95 -14.97 -21.88
N ALA A 332 -22.97 -15.83 -22.18
CA ALA A 332 -22.73 -17.05 -21.42
C ALA A 332 -22.31 -16.76 -19.97
N LEU A 333 -21.45 -15.76 -19.75
CA LEU A 333 -21.08 -15.30 -18.42
C LEU A 333 -22.29 -14.73 -17.68
N LEU A 334 -23.09 -13.87 -18.32
CA LEU A 334 -24.31 -13.33 -17.71
C LEU A 334 -25.29 -14.42 -17.30
N GLY A 335 -25.52 -15.42 -18.17
CA GLY A 335 -26.37 -16.57 -17.85
C GLY A 335 -25.84 -17.38 -16.66
N THR A 336 -24.52 -17.54 -16.57
CA THR A 336 -23.85 -18.22 -15.44
C THR A 336 -24.04 -17.42 -14.15
N LEU A 337 -23.82 -16.10 -14.17
CA LEU A 337 -24.05 -15.23 -13.01
C LEU A 337 -25.50 -15.27 -12.55
N GLY A 338 -26.47 -15.33 -13.47
CA GLY A 338 -27.88 -15.49 -13.14
C GLY A 338 -28.17 -16.80 -12.40
N GLN A 339 -27.51 -17.90 -12.78
CA GLN A 339 -27.61 -19.17 -12.05
C GLN A 339 -27.03 -19.08 -10.63
N PHE A 340 -25.91 -18.36 -10.44
CA PHE A 340 -25.39 -18.11 -9.09
C PHE A 340 -26.37 -17.32 -8.23
N VAL A 341 -26.96 -16.24 -8.75
CA VAL A 341 -27.97 -15.45 -8.02
C VAL A 341 -29.17 -16.32 -7.60
N ALA A 342 -29.60 -17.25 -8.46
CA ALA A 342 -30.71 -18.16 -8.16
C ALA A 342 -30.39 -19.21 -7.09
N VAL A 343 -29.10 -19.54 -6.90
CA VAL A 343 -28.64 -20.57 -5.95
C VAL A 343 -28.23 -19.99 -4.60
N LEU A 344 -27.78 -18.73 -4.57
CA LEU A 344 -27.31 -18.09 -3.35
C LEU A 344 -28.48 -17.68 -2.43
N HIS A 345 -28.52 -18.25 -1.24
CA HIS A 345 -29.50 -17.90 -0.22
C HIS A 345 -28.99 -16.80 0.71
N ALA A 346 -29.82 -15.78 0.95
CA ALA A 346 -29.44 -14.61 1.76
C ALA A 346 -28.96 -14.99 3.17
N THR A 347 -29.50 -16.05 3.77
CA THR A 347 -29.12 -16.55 5.11
C THR A 347 -27.72 -17.16 5.14
N GLU A 348 -27.34 -17.89 4.09
CA GLU A 348 -26.02 -18.51 3.98
C GLU A 348 -24.98 -17.43 3.68
N VAL A 349 -25.30 -16.54 2.74
CA VAL A 349 -24.47 -15.37 2.46
C VAL A 349 -24.29 -14.53 3.73
N SER A 350 -25.33 -14.30 4.53
CA SER A 350 -25.18 -13.50 5.74
C SER A 350 -24.28 -14.13 6.81
N SER A 351 -24.09 -15.44 6.79
CA SER A 351 -23.34 -16.18 7.81
C SER A 351 -21.91 -16.55 7.41
N LEU A 352 -21.59 -16.60 6.11
CA LEU A 352 -20.29 -17.06 5.60
C LEU A 352 -19.54 -15.97 4.82
N SER A 353 -18.38 -15.53 5.29
CA SER A 353 -17.58 -14.43 4.71
C SER A 353 -17.18 -14.67 3.24
N HIS A 354 -16.77 -15.89 2.88
CA HIS A 354 -16.42 -16.22 1.50
C HIS A 354 -17.62 -16.12 0.55
N LEU A 355 -18.84 -16.44 1.00
CA LEU A 355 -20.06 -16.22 0.21
C LEU A 355 -20.39 -14.73 0.09
N GLN A 356 -20.18 -13.93 1.15
CA GLN A 356 -20.31 -12.47 1.11
C GLN A 356 -19.41 -11.87 0.05
N HIS A 357 -18.14 -12.27 0.04
CA HIS A 357 -17.17 -11.82 -0.95
C HIS A 357 -17.58 -12.20 -2.38
N GLY A 358 -18.03 -13.45 -2.59
CA GLY A 358 -18.54 -13.89 -3.89
C GLY A 358 -19.77 -13.11 -4.35
N CYS A 359 -20.73 -12.85 -3.45
CA CYS A 359 -21.87 -11.99 -3.74
C CYS A 359 -21.45 -10.57 -4.17
N CYS A 360 -20.49 -9.97 -3.48
CA CYS A 360 -19.94 -8.66 -3.87
C CYS A 360 -19.34 -8.70 -5.29
N LEU A 361 -18.56 -9.73 -5.61
CA LEU A 361 -17.98 -9.90 -6.94
C LEU A 361 -19.04 -10.12 -8.02
N ILE A 362 -20.08 -10.90 -7.72
CA ILE A 362 -21.22 -11.13 -8.61
C ILE A 362 -21.96 -9.83 -8.89
N PHE A 363 -22.27 -9.02 -7.88
CA PHE A 363 -22.92 -7.71 -8.09
C PHE A 363 -22.08 -6.79 -8.95
N ARG A 364 -20.76 -6.72 -8.70
CA ARG A 364 -19.83 -5.93 -9.53
C ARG A 364 -19.74 -6.42 -10.96
N LEU A 365 -19.77 -7.74 -11.19
CA LEU A 365 -19.81 -8.31 -12.53
C LEU A 365 -21.12 -8.00 -13.25
N LEU A 366 -22.27 -8.18 -12.58
CA LEU A 366 -23.59 -7.90 -13.12
C LEU A 366 -23.74 -6.42 -13.47
N GLN A 367 -23.18 -5.52 -12.67
CA GLN A 367 -23.13 -4.09 -12.94
C GLN A 367 -22.52 -3.77 -14.33
N LEU A 368 -21.46 -4.49 -14.75
CA LEU A 368 -20.84 -4.29 -16.07
C LEU A 368 -21.73 -4.70 -17.23
N PHE A 369 -22.71 -5.57 -16.97
CA PHE A 369 -23.63 -6.09 -17.97
C PHE A 369 -25.04 -5.49 -17.85
N ILE A 370 -25.22 -4.41 -17.08
CA ILE A 370 -26.53 -3.91 -16.63
C ILE A 370 -27.55 -3.72 -17.77
N GLN A 371 -27.13 -3.27 -18.95
CA GLN A 371 -28.00 -3.06 -20.12
C GLN A 371 -28.47 -4.36 -20.79
N MET A 372 -27.81 -5.48 -20.53
CA MET A 372 -28.17 -6.80 -21.05
C MET A 372 -28.97 -7.64 -20.05
N LEU A 373 -29.21 -7.14 -18.83
CA LEU A 373 -29.95 -7.90 -17.82
C LEU A 373 -31.42 -8.04 -18.21
N GLU A 374 -31.93 -9.25 -18.08
CA GLU A 374 -33.35 -9.50 -18.20
C GLU A 374 -34.10 -8.96 -16.96
N PRO A 375 -35.32 -8.40 -17.13
CA PRO A 375 -36.08 -7.84 -16.01
C PRO A 375 -36.33 -8.83 -14.87
N GLN A 376 -36.53 -10.12 -15.17
CA GLN A 376 -36.72 -11.15 -14.16
C GLN A 376 -35.49 -11.38 -13.29
N LEU A 377 -34.29 -11.38 -13.90
CA LEU A 377 -33.05 -11.49 -13.15
C LEU A 377 -32.82 -10.24 -12.29
N LEU A 378 -33.13 -9.04 -12.81
CA LEU A 378 -33.06 -7.81 -12.02
C LEU A 378 -33.94 -7.87 -10.77
N ILE A 379 -35.18 -8.37 -10.89
CA ILE A 379 -36.08 -8.57 -9.74
C ILE A 379 -35.47 -9.52 -8.71
N GLN A 380 -34.87 -10.63 -9.14
CA GLN A 380 -34.20 -11.58 -8.24
C GLN A 380 -33.01 -10.94 -7.50
N ILE A 381 -32.21 -10.15 -8.21
CA ILE A 381 -31.07 -9.43 -7.63
C ILE A 381 -31.55 -8.45 -6.56
N LEU A 382 -32.55 -7.62 -6.87
CA LEU A 382 -33.09 -6.64 -5.92
C LEU A 382 -33.69 -7.32 -4.68
N ALA A 383 -34.41 -8.43 -4.86
CA ALA A 383 -34.95 -9.20 -3.74
C ALA A 383 -33.85 -9.79 -2.83
N LEU A 384 -32.75 -10.29 -3.44
CA LEU A 384 -31.58 -10.77 -2.70
C LEU A 384 -30.92 -9.62 -1.92
N GLN A 385 -30.74 -8.45 -2.54
CA GLN A 385 -30.17 -7.26 -1.89
C GLN A 385 -31.03 -6.79 -0.71
N THR A 386 -32.35 -6.72 -0.88
CA THR A 386 -33.29 -6.37 0.21
C THR A 386 -33.15 -7.35 1.38
N SER A 387 -33.07 -8.65 1.09
CA SER A 387 -32.89 -9.68 2.12
C SER A 387 -31.55 -9.56 2.85
N LEU A 388 -30.46 -9.28 2.13
CA LEU A 388 -29.12 -9.12 2.72
C LEU A 388 -29.03 -7.92 3.65
N ILE A 389 -29.65 -6.78 3.27
CA ILE A 389 -29.70 -5.59 4.12
C ILE A 389 -30.45 -5.88 5.43
N GLN A 390 -31.55 -6.64 5.36
CA GLN A 390 -32.34 -7.00 6.55
C GLN A 390 -31.57 -7.95 7.50
N LEU A 391 -30.76 -8.84 6.96
CA LEU A 391 -30.00 -9.83 7.74
C LEU A 391 -28.74 -9.25 8.41
N ASN A 392 -28.27 -8.09 7.98
CA ASN A 392 -27.11 -7.38 8.54
C ASN A 392 -25.84 -8.27 8.75
N PRO A 393 -25.21 -8.75 7.65
CA PRO A 393 -24.04 -9.63 7.67
C PRO A 393 -22.82 -9.14 8.46
N SER A 394 -21.86 -10.02 8.74
CA SER A 394 -20.58 -9.69 9.38
C SER A 394 -19.77 -8.63 8.62
N ASP A 395 -19.59 -8.76 7.30
CA ASP A 395 -18.91 -7.76 6.44
C ASP A 395 -19.92 -6.81 5.77
N HIS A 396 -20.91 -6.35 6.55
CA HIS A 396 -22.03 -5.55 6.06
C HIS A 396 -21.59 -4.34 5.21
N ILE A 397 -20.51 -3.66 5.59
CA ILE A 397 -20.04 -2.46 4.88
C ILE A 397 -19.66 -2.77 3.43
N LEU A 398 -18.90 -3.85 3.16
CA LEU A 398 -18.45 -4.19 1.81
C LEU A 398 -19.62 -4.59 0.91
N ILE A 399 -20.56 -5.37 1.46
CA ILE A 399 -21.77 -5.76 0.72
C ILE A 399 -22.63 -4.54 0.43
N LEU A 400 -22.84 -3.63 1.39
CA LEU A 400 -23.61 -2.41 1.16
C LEU A 400 -22.99 -1.52 0.08
N ILE A 401 -21.65 -1.40 0.04
CA ILE A 401 -20.95 -0.68 -1.03
C ILE A 401 -21.20 -1.37 -2.38
N ALA A 402 -21.09 -2.70 -2.46
CA ALA A 402 -21.35 -3.42 -3.70
C ALA A 402 -22.82 -3.30 -4.17
N ILE A 403 -23.78 -3.25 -3.23
CA ILE A 403 -25.20 -2.98 -3.52
C ILE A 403 -25.35 -1.56 -4.08
N LEU A 404 -24.77 -0.56 -3.42
CA LEU A 404 -24.80 0.83 -3.89
C LEU A 404 -24.20 0.97 -5.29
N ASP A 405 -23.01 0.40 -5.52
CA ASP A 405 -22.35 0.42 -6.83
C ASP A 405 -23.25 -0.20 -7.92
N PHE A 406 -23.92 -1.32 -7.62
CA PHE A 406 -24.89 -1.93 -8.53
C PHE A 406 -26.09 -1.01 -8.81
N LEU A 407 -26.70 -0.45 -7.76
CA LEU A 407 -27.87 0.43 -7.87
C LEU A 407 -27.57 1.69 -8.67
N SER A 408 -26.37 2.26 -8.57
CA SER A 408 -25.95 3.40 -9.40
C SER A 408 -26.16 3.13 -10.89
N SER A 409 -25.85 1.91 -11.33
CA SER A 409 -25.86 1.54 -12.74
C SER A 409 -27.24 1.16 -13.26
N VAL A 410 -28.20 0.87 -12.36
CA VAL A 410 -29.60 0.60 -12.73
C VAL A 410 -30.24 1.83 -13.37
N GLY A 411 -29.78 3.06 -13.04
CA GLY A 411 -30.25 4.30 -13.67
C GLY A 411 -30.10 4.27 -15.20
N LYS A 412 -29.08 3.59 -15.71
CA LYS A 412 -28.81 3.45 -17.16
C LYS A 412 -29.80 2.55 -17.90
N THR A 413 -30.71 1.89 -17.19
CA THR A 413 -31.64 0.89 -17.75
C THR A 413 -33.03 1.45 -17.93
N PHE A 414 -33.61 1.20 -19.10
CA PHE A 414 -35.02 1.46 -19.34
C PHE A 414 -35.86 0.27 -18.85
N ILE A 415 -36.64 0.48 -17.79
CA ILE A 415 -37.51 -0.53 -17.19
C ILE A 415 -38.85 -0.53 -17.94
N VAL A 416 -39.16 -1.66 -18.57
CA VAL A 416 -40.40 -1.87 -19.34
C VAL A 416 -41.63 -1.79 -18.41
N PRO A 417 -42.74 -1.16 -18.83
CA PRO A 417 -43.93 -0.92 -17.99
C PRO A 417 -44.45 -2.14 -17.22
N ASP A 418 -44.44 -3.32 -17.84
CA ASP A 418 -44.93 -4.57 -17.25
C ASP A 418 -44.17 -4.97 -15.97
N PHE A 419 -42.92 -4.53 -15.82
CA PHE A 419 -42.06 -4.85 -14.68
C PHE A 419 -41.85 -3.67 -13.73
N GLN A 420 -42.25 -2.45 -14.11
CA GLN A 420 -42.09 -1.25 -13.29
C GLN A 420 -42.75 -1.40 -11.91
N GLY A 421 -43.93 -2.04 -11.85
CA GLY A 421 -44.67 -2.26 -10.60
C GLY A 421 -43.95 -3.13 -9.58
N GLN A 422 -42.96 -3.94 -9.98
CA GLN A 422 -42.16 -4.77 -9.08
C GLN A 422 -40.77 -4.15 -8.82
N ILE A 423 -40.14 -3.60 -9.85
CA ILE A 423 -38.75 -3.11 -9.77
C ILE A 423 -38.67 -1.74 -9.08
N LEU A 424 -39.52 -0.79 -9.47
CA LEU A 424 -39.42 0.59 -8.97
C LEU A 424 -39.66 0.71 -7.46
N PRO A 425 -40.69 0.06 -6.86
CA PRO A 425 -40.90 0.14 -5.42
C PRO A 425 -39.74 -0.45 -4.59
N GLU A 426 -39.17 -1.57 -5.05
CA GLU A 426 -38.00 -2.19 -4.41
C GLU A 426 -36.78 -1.28 -4.48
N LEU A 427 -36.53 -0.66 -5.64
CA LEU A 427 -35.43 0.29 -5.80
C LEU A 427 -35.59 1.51 -4.88
N CYS A 428 -36.79 2.08 -4.78
CA CYS A 428 -37.09 3.15 -3.81
C CYS A 428 -36.82 2.71 -2.37
N SER A 429 -37.23 1.50 -2.02
CA SER A 429 -37.06 0.94 -0.67
C SER A 429 -35.59 0.77 -0.32
N LEU A 430 -34.79 0.22 -1.24
CA LEU A 430 -33.35 0.03 -1.09
C LEU A 430 -32.63 1.37 -0.89
N PHE A 431 -32.83 2.34 -1.80
CA PHE A 431 -32.23 3.67 -1.67
C PHE A 431 -32.62 4.35 -0.37
N ALA A 432 -33.89 4.32 0.01
CA ALA A 432 -34.35 4.93 1.25
C ALA A 432 -33.68 4.31 2.49
N THR A 433 -33.45 2.99 2.47
CA THR A 433 -32.80 2.27 3.57
C THR A 433 -31.31 2.61 3.65
N LEU A 434 -30.62 2.67 2.50
CA LEU A 434 -29.19 2.98 2.41
C LEU A 434 -28.88 4.44 2.74
N LEU A 435 -29.72 5.39 2.30
CA LEU A 435 -29.58 6.82 2.63
C LEU A 435 -29.84 7.11 4.13
N ALA A 436 -30.71 6.31 4.75
CA ALA A 436 -31.00 6.38 6.18
C ALA A 436 -29.97 5.64 7.06
N ASN A 437 -28.90 5.10 6.48
CA ASN A 437 -27.89 4.36 7.24
C ASN A 437 -27.13 5.29 8.20
N ASN A 438 -26.83 4.79 9.40
CA ASN A 438 -26.11 5.53 10.43
C ASN A 438 -24.58 5.57 10.21
N ASN A 439 -24.04 4.66 9.39
CA ASN A 439 -22.62 4.64 9.07
C ASN A 439 -22.31 5.77 8.07
N TRP A 440 -21.39 6.66 8.45
CA TRP A 440 -21.06 7.84 7.65
C TRP A 440 -20.45 7.50 6.27
N ILE A 441 -19.68 6.41 6.15
CA ILE A 441 -19.09 5.97 4.87
C ILE A 441 -20.21 5.53 3.93
N ILE A 442 -21.13 4.70 4.45
CA ILE A 442 -22.28 4.22 3.68
C ILE A 442 -23.20 5.38 3.32
N GLN A 443 -23.47 6.30 4.25
CA GLN A 443 -24.33 7.45 3.98
C GLN A 443 -23.71 8.37 2.92
N GLN A 444 -22.41 8.67 3.00
CA GLN A 444 -21.72 9.47 1.99
C GLN A 444 -21.78 8.80 0.62
N HIS A 445 -21.40 7.53 0.53
CA HIS A 445 -21.44 6.77 -0.73
C HIS A 445 -22.87 6.66 -1.27
N ALA A 446 -23.88 6.50 -0.40
CA ALA A 446 -25.28 6.44 -0.79
C ALA A 446 -25.77 7.75 -1.39
N ILE A 447 -25.36 8.91 -0.86
CA ILE A 447 -25.70 10.23 -1.42
C ILE A 447 -25.04 10.41 -2.80
N GLU A 448 -23.77 10.03 -2.94
CA GLU A 448 -23.04 10.10 -4.21
C GLU A 448 -23.70 9.21 -5.28
N VAL A 449 -23.97 7.95 -4.93
CA VAL A 449 -24.61 6.97 -5.81
C VAL A 449 -26.05 7.35 -6.15
N PHE A 450 -26.82 7.85 -5.19
CA PHE A 450 -28.18 8.34 -5.45
C PHE A 450 -28.18 9.51 -6.42
N THR A 451 -27.19 10.41 -6.30
CA THR A 451 -27.03 11.53 -7.22
C THR A 451 -26.73 11.04 -8.64
N GLN A 452 -25.78 10.12 -8.80
CA GLN A 452 -25.47 9.51 -10.10
C GLN A 452 -26.68 8.81 -10.70
N PHE A 453 -27.42 8.05 -9.89
CA PHE A 453 -28.67 7.41 -10.31
C PHE A 453 -29.71 8.42 -10.78
N ALA A 454 -29.89 9.52 -10.04
CA ALA A 454 -30.84 10.57 -10.36
C ALA A 454 -30.51 11.31 -11.67
N GLU A 455 -29.22 11.45 -12.00
CA GLU A 455 -28.75 12.07 -13.25
C GLU A 455 -29.00 11.18 -14.48
N GLU A 456 -28.96 9.85 -14.33
CA GLU A 456 -29.03 8.90 -15.45
C GLU A 456 -30.40 8.26 -15.66
N THR A 457 -31.24 8.19 -14.62
CA THR A 457 -32.52 7.45 -14.66
C THR A 457 -33.56 8.08 -15.57
N SER A 458 -34.27 7.24 -16.34
CA SER A 458 -35.45 7.66 -17.11
C SER A 458 -36.74 7.72 -16.29
N HIS A 459 -36.70 7.31 -15.02
CA HIS A 459 -37.88 7.23 -14.13
C HIS A 459 -37.78 8.28 -13.03
N GLU A 460 -37.94 9.55 -13.36
CA GLU A 460 -37.77 10.65 -12.38
C GLU A 460 -38.83 10.62 -11.25
N ASP A 461 -40.01 10.04 -11.53
CA ASP A 461 -41.15 9.97 -10.59
C ASP A 461 -40.84 9.22 -9.28
N ILE A 462 -39.79 8.40 -9.27
CA ILE A 462 -39.39 7.62 -8.11
C ILE A 462 -38.38 8.33 -7.20
N LEU A 463 -37.72 9.39 -7.68
CA LEU A 463 -36.70 10.11 -6.90
C LEU A 463 -37.26 10.68 -5.59
N PRO A 464 -38.44 11.33 -5.55
CA PRO A 464 -39.01 11.82 -4.29
C PRO A 464 -39.36 10.69 -3.32
N GLN A 465 -39.68 9.50 -3.84
CA GLN A 465 -40.09 8.33 -3.04
C GLN A 465 -38.90 7.67 -2.34
N CYS A 466 -37.68 7.82 -2.88
CA CYS A 466 -36.43 7.40 -2.26
C CYS A 466 -36.10 8.25 -1.01
N LEU A 467 -36.54 9.50 -0.98
CA LEU A 467 -36.22 10.48 0.06
C LEU A 467 -37.31 10.53 1.15
N LYS A 468 -37.38 9.48 1.97
CA LYS A 468 -38.46 9.28 2.96
C LYS A 468 -38.50 10.33 4.10
N SER A 469 -37.40 11.02 4.40
CA SER A 469 -37.34 12.01 5.49
C SER A 469 -36.84 13.38 5.01
N GLU A 470 -37.32 14.45 5.65
CA GLU A 470 -36.85 15.82 5.37
C GLU A 470 -35.36 16.00 5.72
N GLU A 471 -34.84 15.24 6.69
CA GLU A 471 -33.40 15.24 7.01
C GLU A 471 -32.56 14.73 5.84
N ILE A 472 -32.95 13.60 5.23
CA ILE A 472 -32.23 13.03 4.08
C ILE A 472 -32.34 13.96 2.88
N LYS A 473 -33.52 14.53 2.61
CA LYS A 473 -33.70 15.54 1.55
C LYS A 473 -32.75 16.71 1.75
N SER A 474 -32.68 17.25 2.96
CA SER A 474 -31.77 18.35 3.29
C SER A 474 -30.31 17.98 3.04
N LYS A 475 -29.86 16.79 3.47
CA LYS A 475 -28.48 16.30 3.23
C LYS A 475 -28.16 16.20 1.74
N VAL A 476 -29.05 15.63 0.93
CA VAL A 476 -28.87 15.53 -0.53
C VAL A 476 -28.82 16.91 -1.18
N VAL A 477 -29.71 17.83 -0.77
CA VAL A 477 -29.71 19.22 -1.29
C VAL A 477 -28.41 19.94 -0.94
N ILE A 478 -27.91 19.81 0.30
CA ILE A 478 -26.63 20.40 0.74
C ILE A 478 -25.46 19.83 -0.08
N PHE A 479 -25.47 18.51 -0.34
CA PHE A 479 -24.45 17.87 -1.16
C PHE A 479 -24.45 18.41 -2.60
N LEU A 480 -25.63 18.48 -3.23
CA LEU A 480 -25.79 18.99 -4.60
C LEU A 480 -25.43 20.47 -4.74
N SER A 481 -25.77 21.29 -3.73
CA SER A 481 -25.43 22.71 -3.73
C SER A 481 -23.95 22.97 -3.45
N LYS A 482 -23.17 21.93 -3.09
CA LYS A 482 -21.76 22.02 -2.68
C LYS A 482 -21.55 23.08 -1.59
N THR A 483 -22.57 23.31 -0.77
CA THR A 483 -22.52 24.35 0.26
C THR A 483 -21.69 23.84 1.41
N VAL A 484 -20.45 24.31 1.53
CA VAL A 484 -19.62 24.04 2.71
C VAL A 484 -20.28 24.74 3.90
N ALA A 485 -20.83 23.95 4.83
CA ALA A 485 -21.74 24.50 5.82
C ALA A 485 -21.06 25.48 6.79
N ILE A 486 -19.74 25.37 7.07
CA ILE A 486 -19.01 26.25 7.99
C ILE A 486 -17.50 26.23 7.62
N GLU A 487 -16.85 27.38 7.42
CA GLU A 487 -15.39 27.48 7.44
C GLU A 487 -14.90 27.22 8.87
N GLU A 488 -14.30 26.05 9.11
CA GLU A 488 -13.69 25.71 10.40
C GLU A 488 -12.48 26.62 10.64
N PRO A 489 -12.38 27.34 11.78
CA PRO A 489 -11.20 28.15 12.06
C PRO A 489 -9.97 27.26 12.21
N ALA A 490 -8.80 27.74 11.77
CA ALA A 490 -7.56 26.95 11.72
C ALA A 490 -7.19 26.30 13.07
N GLU A 491 -7.48 26.96 14.19
CA GLU A 491 -7.24 26.41 15.53
C GLU A 491 -8.17 25.22 15.85
N ALA A 492 -9.46 25.31 15.50
CA ALA A 492 -10.40 24.21 15.69
C ALA A 492 -10.06 23.03 14.78
N GLN A 493 -9.66 23.31 13.54
CA GLN A 493 -9.19 22.30 12.60
C GLN A 493 -7.95 21.56 13.14
N ALA A 494 -6.97 22.30 13.67
CA ALA A 494 -5.77 21.69 14.26
C ALA A 494 -6.12 20.83 15.48
N GLU A 495 -7.01 21.28 16.36
CA GLU A 495 -7.47 20.50 17.52
C GLU A 495 -8.26 19.25 17.12
N ARG A 496 -9.08 19.32 16.07
CA ARG A 496 -9.77 18.17 15.51
C ARG A 496 -8.78 17.16 14.93
N MET A 497 -7.82 17.60 14.12
CA MET A 497 -6.78 16.74 13.55
C MET A 497 -5.92 16.07 14.63
N LYS A 498 -5.61 16.77 15.74
CA LYS A 498 -4.91 16.16 16.90
C LYS A 498 -5.72 15.03 17.52
N LYS A 499 -7.04 15.21 17.69
CA LYS A 499 -7.92 14.17 18.22
C LYS A 499 -8.02 12.97 17.28
N GLU A 500 -8.14 13.22 15.97
CA GLU A 500 -8.16 12.18 14.94
C GLU A 500 -6.84 11.39 14.94
N ASN A 501 -5.69 12.06 14.99
CA ASN A 501 -4.37 11.42 15.10
C ASN A 501 -4.26 10.54 16.34
N ALA A 502 -4.72 11.02 17.49
CA ALA A 502 -4.69 10.23 18.74
C ALA A 502 -5.53 8.94 18.64
N LEU A 503 -6.68 8.99 17.95
CA LEU A 503 -7.53 7.82 17.70
C LEU A 503 -6.89 6.83 16.71
N LEU A 504 -6.23 7.33 15.67
CA LEU A 504 -5.52 6.50 14.70
C LEU A 504 -4.33 5.80 15.36
N SER A 505 -3.50 6.54 16.09
CA SER A 505 -2.35 5.99 16.80
C SER A 505 -2.73 4.96 17.88
N SER A 506 -3.86 5.13 18.59
CA SER A 506 -4.31 4.16 19.60
C SER A 506 -4.86 2.87 18.98
N SER A 507 -5.51 2.97 17.82
CA SER A 507 -6.03 1.81 17.08
C SER A 507 -4.90 0.92 16.55
N HIS A 508 -3.76 1.51 16.18
CA HIS A 508 -2.58 0.77 15.74
C HIS A 508 -1.81 0.06 16.87
N LEU A 509 -1.97 0.47 18.13
CA LEU A 509 -1.39 -0.23 19.30
C LEU A 509 -2.23 -1.46 19.73
N GLY A 510 -3.52 -1.49 19.40
CA GLY A 510 -4.43 -2.57 19.79
C GLY A 510 -4.07 -3.93 19.19
N GLU A 511 -3.60 -3.95 17.94
CA GLU A 511 -3.23 -5.20 17.25
C GLU A 511 -1.89 -5.81 17.73
N THR A 512 -1.04 -5.02 18.40
CA THR A 512 0.22 -5.53 18.97
C THR A 512 0.08 -6.07 20.40
N THR A 513 -1.11 -5.94 21.02
CA THR A 513 -1.33 -6.25 22.44
C THR A 513 -2.41 -7.32 22.67
N GLU A 514 -2.65 -8.20 21.70
CA GLU A 514 -3.16 -9.54 22.03
C GLU A 514 -1.96 -10.43 22.31
N GLU A 515 -1.75 -10.65 23.60
CA GLU A 515 -0.82 -11.62 24.14
C GLU A 515 -0.95 -12.94 23.38
N ARG A 516 0.16 -13.34 22.73
CA ARG A 516 0.45 -14.74 22.43
C ARG A 516 0.46 -15.50 23.76
N GLN A 517 -0.71 -15.88 24.26
CA GLN A 517 -0.82 -16.95 25.23
C GLN A 517 -0.41 -18.22 24.50
N SER A 518 0.73 -18.71 24.96
CA SER A 518 1.36 -19.96 24.56
C SER A 518 0.43 -21.13 24.85
N ASP A 519 -0.24 -21.64 23.81
CA ASP A 519 -0.69 -23.03 23.79
C ASP A 519 0.21 -23.84 22.86
N LEU A 520 0.85 -24.81 23.49
CA LEU A 520 1.78 -25.78 22.95
C LEU A 520 1.14 -26.54 21.78
N ILE A 521 1.51 -26.20 20.55
CA ILE A 521 1.34 -27.06 19.39
C ILE A 521 2.71 -27.25 18.75
N LEU A 522 3.11 -28.52 18.65
CA LEU A 522 4.39 -29.02 18.14
C LEU A 522 4.94 -28.18 16.98
N GLU A 523 6.21 -27.80 17.09
CA GLU A 523 7.03 -27.37 15.96
C GLU A 523 6.79 -28.30 14.75
N PRO A 524 6.31 -27.79 13.60
CA PRO A 524 6.54 -28.47 12.36
C PRO A 524 8.04 -28.34 12.08
N SER A 525 8.75 -29.46 12.19
CA SER A 525 10.15 -29.62 11.79
C SER A 525 10.45 -28.86 10.49
N PRO A 526 11.45 -27.97 10.45
CA PRO A 526 11.71 -27.17 9.28
C PRO A 526 12.25 -28.05 8.15
N LYS A 527 11.41 -28.30 7.13
CA LYS A 527 11.89 -28.67 5.79
C LYS A 527 12.42 -27.40 5.11
N ARG A 528 13.58 -26.93 5.56
CA ARG A 528 14.55 -26.14 4.79
C ARG A 528 15.80 -26.02 5.65
N ILE A 529 16.82 -26.76 5.25
CA ILE A 529 18.18 -26.69 5.77
C ILE A 529 18.65 -25.24 5.59
N CYS A 530 18.84 -24.55 6.69
CA CYS A 530 19.59 -23.30 6.72
C CYS A 530 20.98 -23.62 6.16
N TYR A 531 21.34 -23.06 5.00
CA TYR A 531 22.63 -23.33 4.38
C TYR A 531 23.74 -22.91 5.34
N SER A 532 24.49 -23.90 5.84
CA SER A 532 25.85 -23.66 6.30
C SER A 532 26.64 -22.99 5.17
N PRO A 533 27.49 -21.98 5.43
CA PRO A 533 28.31 -21.35 4.40
C PRO A 533 29.01 -22.43 3.56
N SER A 534 28.81 -22.39 2.25
CA SER A 534 29.27 -23.46 1.36
C SER A 534 30.80 -23.45 1.26
N GLU A 535 31.41 -24.61 1.03
CA GLU A 535 32.85 -24.74 0.79
C GLU A 535 33.33 -23.74 -0.27
N VAL A 536 32.50 -23.50 -1.29
CA VAL A 536 32.73 -22.52 -2.37
C VAL A 536 32.89 -21.08 -1.84
N GLN A 537 32.15 -20.68 -0.80
CA GLN A 537 32.29 -19.35 -0.20
C GLN A 537 33.61 -19.21 0.59
N TYR A 538 34.04 -20.27 1.28
CA TYR A 538 35.35 -20.30 1.93
C TYR A 538 36.49 -20.28 0.91
N THR A 539 36.39 -21.07 -0.16
CA THR A 539 37.38 -21.07 -1.26
C THR A 539 37.46 -19.70 -1.91
N SER A 540 36.32 -19.08 -2.25
CA SER A 540 36.30 -17.75 -2.86
C SER A 540 36.91 -16.66 -1.97
N ALA A 541 36.70 -16.73 -0.66
CA ALA A 541 37.27 -15.76 0.28
C ALA A 541 38.80 -15.91 0.40
N ILE A 542 39.31 -17.15 0.44
CA ILE A 542 40.75 -17.44 0.47
C ILE A 542 41.41 -17.05 -0.86
N ASP A 543 40.81 -17.40 -2.00
CA ASP A 543 41.33 -17.02 -3.32
C ASP A 543 41.45 -15.49 -3.48
N SER A 544 40.49 -14.74 -2.94
CA SER A 544 40.53 -13.27 -2.94
C SER A 544 41.68 -12.73 -2.07
N ALA A 545 41.92 -13.33 -0.91
CA ALA A 545 43.02 -12.96 -0.03
C ALA A 545 44.39 -13.26 -0.69
N GLU A 546 44.52 -14.42 -1.34
CA GLU A 546 45.74 -14.80 -2.07
C GLU A 546 46.04 -13.86 -3.24
N ARG A 547 45.02 -13.53 -4.05
CA ARG A 547 45.18 -12.54 -5.15
C ARG A 547 45.65 -11.18 -4.62
N THR A 548 45.12 -10.74 -3.48
CA THR A 548 45.49 -9.46 -2.86
C THR A 548 46.94 -9.48 -2.36
N LEU A 549 47.40 -10.60 -1.79
CA LEU A 549 48.80 -10.78 -1.39
C LEU A 549 49.74 -10.82 -2.60
N GLU A 550 49.31 -11.39 -3.72
CA GLU A 550 50.11 -11.41 -4.94
C GLU A 550 50.24 -10.00 -5.56
N VAL A 551 49.19 -9.19 -5.52
CA VAL A 551 49.26 -7.75 -5.89
C VAL A 551 50.25 -7.01 -4.98
N LEU A 552 50.25 -7.30 -3.66
CA LEU A 552 51.20 -6.71 -2.72
C LEU A 552 52.65 -7.07 -3.08
N LYS A 553 52.93 -8.33 -3.46
CA LYS A 553 54.26 -8.75 -3.94
C LYS A 553 54.67 -8.01 -5.21
N GLN A 554 53.76 -7.82 -6.15
CA GLN A 554 54.03 -7.05 -7.37
C GLN A 554 54.34 -5.57 -7.07
N LEU A 555 53.69 -4.98 -6.06
CA LEU A 555 53.99 -3.62 -5.60
C LEU A 555 55.37 -3.51 -4.96
N LEU A 556 55.80 -4.54 -4.21
CA LEU A 556 57.14 -4.63 -3.62
C LEU A 556 58.25 -4.77 -4.67
N GLN A 557 57.95 -5.30 -5.85
CA GLN A 557 58.89 -5.33 -6.98
C GLN A 557 59.03 -3.98 -7.68
N LYS A 558 58.09 -3.05 -7.47
CA LYS A 558 58.05 -1.74 -8.15
C LYS A 558 58.70 -0.60 -7.35
N GLY A 559 59.13 -0.83 -6.11
CA GLY A 559 59.79 0.19 -5.29
C GLY A 559 60.04 -0.24 -3.84
N PRO A 560 60.74 0.60 -3.05
CA PRO A 560 61.03 0.28 -1.65
C PRO A 560 59.75 0.20 -0.80
N PRO A 561 59.64 -0.77 0.12
CA PRO A 561 58.46 -0.94 0.97
C PRO A 561 58.27 0.26 1.92
N PRO A 562 57.03 0.68 2.18
CA PRO A 562 56.73 1.62 3.25
C PRO A 562 57.13 1.06 4.62
N ILE A 563 57.65 1.92 5.51
CA ILE A 563 58.13 1.54 6.85
C ILE A 563 57.02 0.89 7.72
N TRP A 564 55.75 1.26 7.49
CA TRP A 564 54.60 0.72 8.21
C TRP A 564 54.17 -0.68 7.73
N LEU A 565 54.64 -1.14 6.57
CA LEU A 565 54.15 -2.36 5.93
C LEU A 565 54.51 -3.60 6.76
N ALA A 566 55.73 -3.67 7.31
CA ALA A 566 56.17 -4.77 8.16
C ALA A 566 55.24 -4.96 9.38
N LYS A 567 54.93 -3.86 10.09
CA LYS A 567 54.02 -3.88 11.25
C LYS A 567 52.60 -4.32 10.89
N LYS A 568 52.11 -3.97 9.69
CA LYS A 568 50.80 -4.41 9.19
C LYS A 568 50.80 -5.89 8.80
N LEU A 569 51.88 -6.40 8.21
CA LEU A 569 52.05 -7.82 7.92
C LEU A 569 52.11 -8.66 9.20
N ASP A 570 52.79 -8.18 10.24
CA ASP A 570 52.81 -8.83 11.56
C ASP A 570 51.40 -8.89 12.17
N THR A 571 50.63 -7.79 12.05
CA THR A 571 49.23 -7.75 12.52
C THR A 571 48.35 -8.73 11.74
N LEU A 572 48.54 -8.82 10.43
CA LEU A 572 47.84 -9.78 9.57
C LEU A 572 48.17 -11.23 9.95
N GLN A 573 49.43 -11.51 10.24
CA GLN A 573 49.90 -12.84 10.69
C GLN A 573 49.25 -13.23 12.03
N VAL A 574 49.12 -12.29 12.96
CA VAL A 574 48.38 -12.52 14.22
C VAL A 574 46.91 -12.84 13.95
N THR A 575 46.24 -12.07 13.08
CA THR A 575 44.84 -12.32 12.72
C THR A 575 44.65 -13.69 12.06
N LEU A 576 45.53 -14.09 11.13
CA LEU A 576 45.52 -15.42 10.51
C LEU A 576 45.76 -16.54 11.54
N SER A 577 46.68 -16.33 12.49
CA SER A 577 46.93 -17.30 13.55
C SER A 577 45.74 -17.47 14.50
N ASN A 578 45.01 -16.39 14.79
CA ASN A 578 43.78 -16.45 15.56
C ASN A 578 42.65 -17.15 14.78
N LEU A 579 42.52 -16.85 13.48
CA LEU A 579 41.53 -17.50 12.62
C LEU A 579 41.78 -19.00 12.50
N ARG A 580 43.05 -19.42 12.41
CA ARG A 580 43.44 -20.84 12.43
C ARG A 580 43.11 -21.52 13.75
N LYS A 581 43.24 -20.83 14.89
CA LYS A 581 42.85 -21.33 16.21
C LYS A 581 41.32 -21.49 16.36
N THR A 582 40.53 -20.77 15.58
CA THR A 582 39.06 -20.92 15.57
C THR A 582 38.61 -22.14 14.77
N ILE A 583 39.48 -22.73 13.95
CA ILE A 583 39.20 -23.88 13.06
C ILE A 583 39.79 -25.19 13.63
N SER A 584 40.76 -25.10 14.55
CA SER A 584 41.33 -26.23 15.32
C SER A 584 40.60 -26.43 16.63
#